data_AF-A0A914ENT5-F1
#
_entry.id   AF-A0A914ENT5-F1
#
_cell.length_a   1.000
_cell.length_b   1.000
_cell.length_c   1.000
_cell.angle_alpha   90.00
_cell.angle_beta   90.00
_cell.angle_gamma   90.00
#
_symmetry.space_group_name_H-M   'P 1'
#
loop_
_entity.id
_entity.type
_entity.pdbx_description
1 polymer ?
#
loop_
_entity_poly.entity_id
_entity_poly.type
_entity_poly.pdbx_seq_one_letter_code
_entity_poly.pdbx_strand_id
1 'polypeptide(L)'
;MDVVGFPHQVGGHFGLLTCAGHVCKPLNHREFAFYSQMDPRLQPFTVKCCGRIKVTLSMCAEDGTLNMCADVPECHKQASTLVIDGQRMTFRIKKCGKVEAEKATNAWAAQCQSKVVYNT
;
A
#
# COMPACT_ATOMS: atom_id res chain seq x y z
N MET A 1 -6.63 0.17 9.80
CA MET A 1 -5.90 1.37 9.35
C MET A 1 -6.22 1.59 7.88
N ASP A 2 -6.45 2.84 7.46
CA ASP A 2 -6.68 3.13 6.04
C ASP A 2 -5.42 2.87 5.21
N VAL A 3 -5.62 2.31 4.02
CA VAL A 3 -4.57 2.07 3.04
C VAL A 3 -4.89 2.85 1.78
N VAL A 4 -3.90 3.53 1.22
CA VAL A 4 -4.03 4.29 -0.04
C VAL A 4 -2.87 3.98 -0.97
N GLY A 5 -2.97 4.38 -2.23
CA GLY A 5 -1.89 4.21 -3.20
C GLY A 5 -0.65 5.02 -2.84
N PHE A 6 0.55 4.47 -3.10
CA PHE A 6 1.82 5.15 -2.81
C PHE A 6 2.17 6.16 -3.93
N PRO A 7 2.24 7.47 -3.67
CA PRO A 7 2.31 8.47 -4.75
C PRO A 7 3.67 8.52 -5.48
N HIS A 8 4.76 8.05 -4.86
CA HIS A 8 6.13 8.27 -5.34
C HIS A 8 6.78 6.99 -5.88
N GLN A 9 6.27 6.46 -6.98
CA GLN A 9 6.87 5.30 -7.64
C GLN A 9 7.68 5.72 -8.88
N VAL A 10 8.96 5.33 -8.90
CA VAL A 10 9.89 5.61 -10.01
C VAL A 10 10.33 4.37 -10.79
N GLY A 11 9.92 3.15 -10.40
CA GLY A 11 10.21 1.93 -11.14
C GLY A 11 9.87 0.60 -10.42
N GLY A 12 10.01 -0.51 -11.16
CA GLY A 12 10.25 -1.88 -10.66
C GLY A 12 9.12 -2.67 -9.99
N HIS A 13 8.22 -2.05 -9.22
CA HIS A 13 7.26 -2.79 -8.39
C HIS A 13 5.82 -2.33 -8.59
N PHE A 14 4.92 -3.24 -8.91
CA PHE A 14 3.49 -2.93 -8.96
C PHE A 14 2.87 -3.01 -7.56
N GLY A 15 1.84 -2.20 -7.29
CA GLY A 15 1.02 -2.33 -6.08
C GLY A 15 1.66 -1.85 -4.79
N LEU A 16 2.53 -0.85 -4.84
CA LEU A 16 2.99 -0.16 -3.64
C LEU A 16 1.84 0.67 -3.05
N LEU A 17 1.53 0.43 -1.78
CA LEU A 17 0.52 1.14 -1.01
C LEU A 17 1.19 1.87 0.16
N THR A 18 0.44 2.72 0.85
CA THR A 18 0.89 3.37 2.08
C THR A 18 -0.15 3.20 3.19
N CYS A 19 0.34 3.00 4.42
CA CYS A 19 -0.46 2.78 5.62
C CYS A 19 0.30 3.32 6.83
N ALA A 20 -0.25 4.28 7.58
CA ALA A 20 0.34 4.80 8.82
C ALA A 20 1.84 5.15 8.70
N GLY A 21 2.22 5.91 7.66
CA GLY A 21 3.62 6.31 7.42
C GLY A 21 4.54 5.20 6.89
N HIS A 22 4.02 4.01 6.62
CA HIS A 22 4.77 2.88 6.06
C HIS A 22 4.48 2.69 4.58
N VAL A 23 5.48 2.27 3.82
CA VAL A 23 5.29 1.74 2.47
C VAL A 23 4.93 0.26 2.57
N CYS A 24 3.78 -0.10 2.01
CA CYS A 24 3.27 -1.46 1.97
C CYS A 24 3.56 -2.05 0.59
N LYS A 25 4.51 -2.98 0.54
CA LYS A 25 4.86 -3.71 -0.68
C LYS A 25 4.13 -5.05 -0.72
N PRO A 26 3.67 -5.53 -1.89
CA PRO A 26 3.12 -6.88 -2.00
C PRO A 26 4.08 -7.92 -1.45
N LEU A 27 3.55 -8.89 -0.69
CA LEU A 27 4.37 -9.85 0.02
C LEU A 27 5.16 -10.72 -0.96
N ASN A 28 6.48 -10.62 -0.90
CA ASN A 28 7.40 -11.57 -1.49
C ASN A 28 8.12 -12.33 -0.36
N HIS A 29 7.95 -13.66 -0.30
CA HIS A 29 8.51 -14.46 0.79
C HIS A 29 10.04 -14.41 0.88
N ARG A 30 10.75 -14.31 -0.25
CA ARG A 30 12.21 -14.24 -0.27
C ARG A 30 12.71 -12.91 0.27
N GLU A 31 12.09 -11.81 -0.19
CA GLU A 31 12.42 -10.47 0.30
C GLU A 31 12.10 -10.33 1.79
N PHE A 32 10.96 -10.82 2.24
CA PHE A 32 10.59 -10.80 3.65
C PHE A 32 11.58 -11.60 4.51
N ALA A 33 11.99 -12.79 4.06
CA ALA A 33 12.99 -13.60 4.74
C ALA A 33 14.35 -12.89 4.81
N PHE A 34 14.77 -12.22 3.74
CA PHE A 34 16.00 -11.41 3.71
C PHE A 34 15.99 -10.33 4.79
N TYR A 35 14.91 -9.53 4.88
CA TYR A 35 14.80 -8.51 5.93
C TYR A 35 14.71 -9.11 7.34
N SER A 36 14.02 -10.23 7.51
CA SER A 36 13.83 -10.89 8.81
C SER A 36 15.11 -11.52 9.36
N GLN A 37 16.05 -11.86 8.49
CA GLN A 37 17.32 -12.52 8.83
C GLN A 37 18.54 -11.61 8.58
N MET A 38 18.29 -10.32 8.33
CA MET A 38 19.34 -9.39 7.96
C MET A 38 20.35 -9.20 9.09
N ASP A 39 21.63 -9.35 8.74
CA ASP A 39 22.73 -9.07 9.65
C ASP A 39 22.62 -7.62 10.18
N PRO A 40 22.75 -7.39 11.51
CA PRO A 40 22.67 -6.06 12.10
C PRO A 40 23.59 -5.01 11.45
N ARG A 41 24.71 -5.43 10.85
CA ARG A 41 25.65 -4.56 10.14
C ARG A 41 25.05 -3.91 8.90
N LEU A 42 24.05 -4.53 8.26
CA LEU A 42 23.40 -4.03 7.05
C LEU A 42 22.18 -3.16 7.35
N GLN A 43 21.60 -3.27 8.55
CA GLN A 43 20.37 -2.55 8.92
C GLN A 43 20.46 -1.02 8.72
N PRO A 44 21.58 -0.33 9.04
CA PRO A 44 21.69 1.12 8.84
C PRO A 44 21.62 1.56 7.37
N PHE A 45 21.86 0.64 6.43
CA PHE A 45 21.92 0.91 4.99
C PHE A 45 20.67 0.45 4.25
N THR A 46 19.65 -0.02 4.97
CA THR A 46 18.41 -0.54 4.38
C THR A 46 17.20 0.05 5.06
N VAL A 47 16.03 -0.09 4.42
CA VAL A 47 14.77 0.30 5.04
C VAL A 47 14.40 -0.67 6.15
N LYS A 48 13.86 -0.14 7.26
CA LYS A 48 13.36 -0.97 8.36
C LYS A 48 12.14 -1.77 7.90
N CYS A 49 12.19 -3.09 8.04
CA CYS A 49 11.03 -3.95 7.85
C CYS A 49 10.21 -4.02 9.15
N CYS A 50 8.99 -3.49 9.13
CA CYS A 50 8.09 -3.45 10.29
C CYS A 50 7.13 -4.65 10.37
N GLY A 51 7.35 -5.67 9.54
CA GLY A 51 6.56 -6.90 9.49
C GLY A 51 5.63 -6.98 8.28
N ARG A 52 4.54 -7.72 8.45
CA ARG A 52 3.51 -7.97 7.42
C ARG A 52 2.14 -7.60 7.96
N ILE A 53 1.29 -7.10 7.08
CA ILE A 53 -0.12 -6.79 7.36
C ILE A 53 -1.00 -7.45 6.31
N LYS A 54 -2.26 -7.74 6.66
CA LYS A 54 -3.27 -8.11 5.69
C LYS A 54 -4.00 -6.86 5.22
N VAL A 55 -4.12 -6.69 3.90
CA VAL A 55 -4.97 -5.66 3.30
C VAL A 55 -6.28 -6.31 2.88
N THR A 56 -7.39 -5.69 3.25
CA THR A 56 -8.75 -6.09 2.88
C THR A 56 -9.36 -5.00 2.02
N LEU A 57 -10.06 -5.41 0.96
CA LEU A 57 -10.74 -4.52 0.03
C LEU A 57 -12.23 -4.59 0.27
N SER A 58 -12.90 -3.45 0.20
CA SER A 58 -14.36 -3.33 0.19
C SER A 58 -14.77 -2.31 -0.85
N MET A 59 -15.90 -2.57 -1.52
CA MET A 59 -16.45 -1.70 -2.55
C MET A 59 -17.66 -0.96 -2.00
N CYS A 60 -17.71 0.35 -2.22
CA CYS A 60 -18.92 1.14 -2.01
C CYS A 60 -19.87 0.91 -3.20
N ALA A 61 -21.07 0.40 -2.93
CA ALA A 61 -22.02 0.01 -3.97
C ALA A 61 -22.61 1.21 -4.74
N GLU A 62 -22.64 2.40 -4.12
CA GLU A 62 -23.30 3.58 -4.69
C GLU A 62 -22.45 4.28 -5.75
N ASP A 63 -21.14 4.40 -5.51
CA ASP A 63 -20.22 5.11 -6.39
C ASP A 63 -19.15 4.19 -7.01
N GLY A 64 -18.98 2.96 -6.54
CA GLY A 64 -17.93 2.05 -6.99
C GLY A 64 -16.55 2.36 -6.39
N THR A 65 -16.46 3.21 -5.37
CA THR A 65 -15.21 3.53 -4.67
C THR A 65 -14.66 2.29 -3.98
N LEU A 66 -13.35 2.07 -4.10
CA LEU A 66 -12.63 1.00 -3.41
C LEU A 66 -12.00 1.54 -2.13
N ASN A 67 -12.47 1.03 -1.00
CA ASN A 67 -11.89 1.25 0.30
C ASN A 67 -10.95 0.10 0.64
N MET A 68 -9.73 0.45 1.04
CA MET A 68 -8.73 -0.52 1.48
C MET A 68 -8.38 -0.26 2.93
N CYS A 69 -8.45 -1.32 3.73
CA CYS A 69 -8.11 -1.30 5.14
C CYS A 69 -7.06 -2.37 5.42
N ALA A 70 -6.18 -2.13 6.37
CA ALA A 70 -5.24 -3.13 6.86
C ALA A 70 -5.26 -3.27 8.37
N ASP A 71 -4.76 -4.42 8.82
CA ASP A 71 -4.44 -4.67 10.21
C ASP A 71 -3.43 -3.62 10.72
N VAL A 72 -3.45 -3.37 12.03
CA VAL A 72 -2.50 -2.44 12.67
C VAL A 72 -1.09 -3.05 12.60
N PRO A 73 -0.10 -2.34 12.02
CA PRO A 73 1.29 -2.81 12.04
C PRO A 73 1.79 -2.98 13.48
N GLU A 74 2.67 -3.96 13.72
CA GLU A 74 3.18 -4.27 15.07
C GLU A 74 3.77 -3.04 15.77
N CYS A 75 4.54 -2.25 15.03
CA CYS A 75 5.17 -1.00 15.51
C CYS A 75 4.17 0.10 15.91
N HIS A 76 2.89 -0.04 15.57
CA HIS A 76 1.83 0.92 15.86
C HIS A 76 0.74 0.39 16.79
N LYS A 77 0.86 -0.82 17.35
CA LYS A 77 -0.13 -1.37 18.29
C LYS A 77 -0.36 -0.50 19.53
N GLN A 78 0.59 0.37 19.88
CA GLN A 78 0.52 1.28 21.04
C GLN A 78 0.33 2.75 20.65
N ALA A 79 0.29 3.08 19.36
CA ALA A 79 0.21 4.46 18.89
C ALA A 79 -1.18 4.74 18.29
N SER A 80 -1.92 5.66 18.90
CA SER A 80 -3.19 6.16 18.38
C SER A 80 -2.98 6.95 17.09
N THR A 81 -3.71 6.54 16.04
CA THR A 81 -4.14 7.33 14.88
C THR A 81 -3.11 8.29 14.29
N LEU A 82 -2.21 7.77 13.46
CA LEU A 82 -1.43 8.64 12.55
C LEU A 82 -2.33 9.14 11.42
N VAL A 83 -2.54 10.45 11.39
CA VAL A 83 -3.26 11.16 10.33
C VAL A 83 -2.38 11.15 9.08
N ILE A 84 -2.90 10.61 7.98
CA ILE A 84 -2.24 10.64 6.67
C ILE A 84 -2.55 11.99 6.02
N ASP A 85 -1.52 12.80 5.76
CA ASP A 85 -1.67 14.15 5.22
C ASP A 85 -1.88 14.18 3.69
N GLY A 86 -2.80 15.06 3.27
CA GLY A 86 -2.82 15.80 2.01
C GLY A 86 -3.17 15.14 0.68
N GLN A 87 -2.55 14.01 0.30
CA GLN A 87 -2.68 13.48 -1.07
C GLN A 87 -2.86 11.97 -1.10
N ARG A 88 -4.13 11.56 -1.04
CA ARG A 88 -4.53 10.15 -1.00
C ARG A 88 -4.83 9.67 -2.42
N MET A 89 -4.02 8.75 -2.93
CA MET A 89 -4.38 8.03 -4.15
C MET A 89 -5.45 6.99 -3.83
N THR A 90 -6.69 7.27 -4.23
CA THR A 90 -7.85 6.40 -4.09
C THR A 90 -8.14 5.65 -5.38
N PHE A 91 -8.90 4.56 -5.29
CA PHE A 91 -9.24 3.70 -6.42
C PHE A 91 -10.76 3.57 -6.57
N ARG A 92 -11.21 3.33 -7.80
CA ARG A 92 -12.62 3.13 -8.14
C ARG A 92 -12.77 2.02 -9.17
N ILE A 93 -13.84 1.23 -9.07
CA ILE A 93 -14.27 0.27 -10.09
C ILE A 93 -15.25 0.97 -11.04
N LYS A 94 -14.93 0.99 -12.33
CA LYS A 94 -15.86 1.45 -13.37
C LYS A 94 -16.97 0.44 -13.61
N LYS A 95 -18.08 0.86 -14.24
CA LYS A 95 -19.17 -0.04 -14.67
C LYS A 95 -18.71 -1.21 -15.55
N CYS A 96 -17.59 -1.07 -16.26
CA CYS A 96 -16.97 -2.14 -17.05
C CYS A 96 -16.07 -3.10 -16.23
N GLY A 97 -16.04 -3.00 -14.91
CA GLY A 97 -15.23 -3.82 -14.01
C GLY A 97 -13.78 -3.34 -13.83
N LYS A 98 -13.31 -2.38 -14.64
CA LYS A 98 -11.92 -1.89 -14.58
C LYS A 98 -11.68 -1.02 -13.34
N VAL A 99 -10.59 -1.30 -12.61
CA VAL A 99 -10.09 -0.45 -11.53
C VAL A 99 -9.25 0.71 -12.08
N GLU A 100 -9.47 1.92 -11.57
CA GLU A 100 -8.66 3.10 -11.88
C GLU A 100 -8.37 3.93 -10.63
N ALA A 101 -7.19 4.57 -10.60
CA ALA A 101 -6.83 5.54 -9.58
C ALA A 101 -7.47 6.90 -9.89
N GLU A 102 -8.10 7.52 -8.89
CA GLU A 102 -8.89 8.75 -9.07
C GLU A 102 -8.12 10.03 -8.70
N LYS A 103 -7.27 9.96 -7.68
CA LYS A 103 -6.52 11.10 -7.12
C LYS A 103 -5.01 10.85 -7.12
N ALA A 104 -4.43 10.66 -8.30
CA ALA A 104 -3.00 10.41 -8.45
C ALA A 104 -2.26 11.64 -9.00
N THR A 105 -1.21 12.07 -8.30
CA THR A 105 -0.29 13.13 -8.76
C THR A 105 0.78 12.61 -9.72
N ASN A 106 0.96 11.30 -9.80
CA ASN A 106 1.91 10.61 -10.67
C ASN A 106 1.17 9.57 -11.51
N ALA A 107 1.07 9.82 -12.82
CA ALA A 107 0.37 8.94 -13.76
C ALA A 107 1.00 7.55 -13.88
N TRP A 108 2.33 7.43 -13.73
CA TRP A 108 3.01 6.14 -13.72
C TRP A 108 2.62 5.32 -12.49
N ALA A 109 2.67 5.93 -11.31
CA ALA A 109 2.24 5.30 -10.07
C ALA A 109 0.75 4.86 -10.13
N ALA A 110 -0.11 5.72 -10.69
CA ALA A 110 -1.53 5.45 -10.91
C ALA A 110 -1.77 4.17 -11.73
N GLN A 111 -1.07 4.05 -12.87
CA GLN A 111 -1.18 2.90 -13.76
C GLN A 111 -0.65 1.63 -13.11
N CYS A 112 0.49 1.72 -12.43
CA CYS A 112 1.10 0.56 -11.76
C CYS A 112 0.21 0.01 -10.63
N GLN A 113 -0.44 0.88 -9.87
CA GLN A 113 -1.24 0.47 -8.72
C GLN A 113 -2.63 -0.02 -9.10
N SER A 114 -3.26 0.59 -10.11
CA SER A 114 -4.57 0.15 -10.62
C SER A 114 -4.56 -1.33 -11.07
N LYS A 115 -3.42 -1.82 -11.60
CA LYS A 115 -3.27 -3.22 -12.03
C LYS A 115 -3.29 -4.23 -10.89
N VAL A 116 -2.80 -3.87 -9.71
CA VAL A 116 -2.68 -4.80 -8.58
C VAL A 116 -3.98 -4.90 -7.80
N VAL A 117 -4.68 -3.77 -7.67
CA VAL A 117 -5.98 -3.70 -7.01
C VAL A 117 -7.06 -4.48 -7.79
N TYR A 118 -6.88 -4.68 -9.10
CA TYR A 118 -7.78 -5.45 -9.97
C TYR A 118 -7.65 -6.99 -9.81
N ASN A 119 -6.56 -7.50 -9.22
CA ASN A 119 -6.19 -8.92 -9.30
C ASN A 119 -6.37 -9.66 -7.95
N THR A 120 -7.57 -9.60 -7.39
CA THR A 120 -8.03 -10.45 -6.26
C THR A 120 -9.43 -10.95 -6.52
#